data_AF-A0A349KXP6-F1
#
_entry.id   AF-A0A349KXP6-F1
#
_cell.length_a   1.000
_cell.length_b   1.000
_cell.length_c   1.000
_cell.angle_alpha   90.00
_cell.angle_beta   90.00
_cell.angle_gamma   90.00
#
_symmetry.space_group_name_H-M   'P 1'
#
loop_
_entity.id
_entity.type
_entity.pdbx_description
1 polymer ?
#
loop_
_entity_poly.entity_id
_entity_poly.type
_entity_poly.pdbx_seq_one_letter_code
_entity_poly.pdbx_strand_id
1 'polypeptide(L)' 'RSLLACMDEVVNNLREVRNEASSGTERFAGKLHAELKFGHIDDILAAGLHDTLTTFLGNIYELGNRVSRDFLVPLGA' A
#
# COMPACT_ATOMS: atom_id res chain seq x y z
N ARG A 1 -9.16 -11.12 8.28
CA ARG A 1 -8.65 -10.83 6.91
C ARG A 1 -7.13 -10.84 6.95
N SER A 2 -6.47 -11.43 5.96
CA SER A 2 -5.01 -11.38 5.84
C SER A 2 -4.54 -10.01 5.33
N LEU A 3 -3.26 -9.66 5.53
CA LEU A 3 -2.69 -8.42 4.99
C LEU A 3 -2.80 -8.35 3.46
N LEU A 4 -2.59 -9.48 2.78
CA LEU A 4 -2.72 -9.59 1.33
C LEU A 4 -4.15 -9.24 0.88
N ALA A 5 -5.17 -9.83 1.51
CA ALA A 5 -6.56 -9.55 1.18
C ALA A 5 -6.94 -8.07 1.40
N CYS A 6 -6.43 -7.45 2.47
CA CYS A 6 -6.63 -6.02 2.70
C CYS A 6 -5.95 -5.17 1.60
N MET A 7 -4.73 -5.54 1.19
CA MET A 7 -4.02 -4.81 0.13
C MET A 7 -4.65 -5.01 -1.26
N ASP A 8 -5.22 -6.18 -1.54
CA ASP A 8 -6.05 -6.40 -2.74
C ASP A 8 -7.23 -5.42 -2.78
N GLU A 9 -7.98 -5.30 -1.67
CA GLU A 9 -9.09 -4.34 -1.56
C GLU A 9 -8.61 -2.89 -1.75
N VAL A 10 -7.49 -2.49 -1.14
CA VAL A 10 -6.91 -1.15 -1.29
C VAL A 10 -6.53 -0.86 -2.74
N VAL A 11 -5.81 -1.75 -3.40
CA VAL A 11 -5.39 -1.57 -4.80
C VAL A 11 -6.60 -1.45 -5.72
N ASN A 12 -7.64 -2.25 -5.50
CA ASN A 12 -8.87 -2.16 -6.28
C ASN A 12 -9.57 -0.81 -6.06
N ASN A 13 -9.73 -0.36 -4.81
CA ASN A 13 -10.34 0.93 -4.52
C ASN A 13 -9.58 2.09 -5.19
N LEU A 14 -8.24 2.11 -5.13
CA LEU A 14 -7.43 3.15 -5.76
C LEU A 14 -7.60 3.20 -7.28
N ARG A 15 -7.83 2.05 -7.93
CA ARG A 15 -8.11 1.99 -9.37
C ARG A 15 -9.46 2.61 -9.70
N GLU A 16 -10.48 2.34 -8.89
CA GLU A 16 -11.83 2.88 -9.09
C GLU A 16 -11.89 4.41 -8.94
N VAL A 17 -11.06 4.98 -8.06
CA VAL A 17 -11.04 6.44 -7.79
C VAL A 17 -9.86 7.18 -8.43
N ARG A 18 -9.18 6.56 -9.40
CA ARG A 18 -7.96 7.10 -10.01
C ARG A 18 -8.15 8.45 -10.70
N ASN A 19 -7.09 9.25 -10.72
CA ASN A 19 -7.06 10.58 -11.32
C ASN A 19 -5.66 10.89 -11.90
N GLU A 20 -5.44 12.09 -12.43
CA GLU A 20 -4.16 12.47 -13.05
C GLU A 20 -2.97 12.46 -12.07
N ALA A 21 -3.21 12.71 -10.78
CA ALA A 21 -2.19 12.74 -9.73
C ALA A 21 -1.96 11.38 -9.04
N SER A 22 -2.83 10.39 -9.24
CA SER A 22 -2.84 9.14 -8.44
C SER A 22 -1.79 8.10 -8.83
N SER A 23 -1.16 8.23 -10.01
CA SER A 23 -0.32 7.17 -10.58
C SER A 23 0.84 6.72 -9.66
N GLY A 24 1.48 7.66 -8.95
CA GLY A 24 2.54 7.36 -7.99
C GLY A 24 2.05 6.59 -6.77
N THR A 25 0.80 6.83 -6.36
CA THR A 25 0.16 6.19 -5.20
C THR A 25 -0.34 4.81 -5.53
N GLU A 26 -0.94 4.63 -6.71
CA GLU A 26 -1.32 3.31 -7.24
C GLU A 26 -0.08 2.41 -7.38
N ARG A 27 1.04 2.94 -7.91
CA ARG A 27 2.29 2.20 -8.03
C ARG A 27 2.86 1.80 -6.67
N PHE A 28 2.80 2.70 -5.68
CA PHE A 28 3.27 2.42 -4.32
C PHE A 28 2.43 1.31 -3.67
N ALA A 29 1.10 1.42 -3.72
CA ALA A 29 0.19 0.38 -3.22
C ALA A 29 0.42 -0.97 -3.94
N GLY A 30 0.59 -0.94 -5.26
CA GLY A 30 0.88 -2.13 -6.07
C GLY A 30 2.19 -2.82 -5.69
N LYS A 31 3.24 -2.05 -5.34
CA LYS A 31 4.50 -2.59 -4.83
C LYS A 31 4.28 -3.34 -3.51
N LEU A 32 3.62 -2.73 -2.53
CA LEU A 32 3.34 -3.35 -1.23
C LEU A 32 2.50 -4.62 -1.39
N HIS A 33 1.50 -4.57 -2.27
CA HIS A 33 0.68 -5.73 -2.59
C HIS A 33 1.52 -6.86 -3.22
N ALA A 34 2.42 -6.55 -4.16
CA ALA A 34 3.31 -7.54 -4.78
C ALA A 34 4.29 -8.16 -3.76
N GLU A 35 4.84 -7.37 -2.85
CA GLU A 35 5.71 -7.86 -1.76
C GLU A 35 4.98 -8.89 -0.90
N LEU A 36 3.71 -8.65 -0.56
CA LEU A 36 2.90 -9.61 0.19
C LEU A 36 2.49 -10.83 -0.64
N LYS A 37 2.21 -10.65 -1.93
CA LYS A 37 1.68 -11.71 -2.81
C LYS A 37 2.75 -12.71 -3.23
N PHE A 38 3.97 -12.23 -3.44
CA PHE A 38 5.07 -13.02 -3.98
C PHE A 38 6.21 -13.23 -3.00
N GLY A 39 6.15 -12.64 -1.80
CA GLY A 39 7.14 -12.86 -0.74
C GLY A 39 7.10 -14.27 -0.19
N HIS A 40 8.25 -14.78 0.24
CA HIS A 40 8.35 -16.09 0.89
C HIS A 40 8.28 -15.93 2.41
N ILE A 41 7.61 -16.87 3.09
CA ILE A 41 7.50 -16.83 4.55
C ILE A 41 8.86 -16.97 5.24
N ASP A 42 9.80 -17.70 4.64
CA ASP A 42 11.14 -17.87 5.18
C ASP A 42 11.93 -16.55 5.22
N ASP A 43 11.72 -15.66 4.24
CA ASP A 43 12.35 -14.34 4.23
C ASP A 43 11.84 -13.48 5.39
N ILE A 44 10.53 -13.57 5.68
CA ILE A 44 9.90 -12.88 6.82
C ILE A 44 10.44 -13.41 8.15
N LEU A 45 10.60 -14.73 8.26
CA LEU A 45 11.12 -15.36 9.47
C LEU A 45 12.60 -15.02 9.67
N ALA A 46 13.40 -14.98 8.60
CA ALA A 46 14.80 -14.60 8.63
C ALA A 46 15.00 -13.12 8.99
N ALA A 47 14.16 -12.22 8.45
CA ALA A 47 14.18 -10.80 8.77
C ALA A 47 13.60 -10.49 10.17
N GLY A 48 12.77 -11.38 10.71
CA GLY A 48 12.06 -11.18 11.98
C GLY A 48 10.65 -10.63 11.78
N LEU A 49 9.67 -11.26 12.45
CA LEU A 49 8.26 -10.94 12.29
C LEU A 49 7.94 -9.50 12.76
N HIS A 50 8.47 -9.10 13.91
CA HIS A 50 8.22 -7.76 14.46
C HIS A 50 8.76 -6.66 13.54
N ASP A 51 9.97 -6.83 13.03
CA ASP A 51 10.61 -5.86 12.16
C ASP A 51 9.88 -5.75 10.83
N THR A 52 9.54 -6.90 10.23
CA THR A 52 8.73 -6.96 9.00
C THR A 52 7.40 -6.23 9.18
N LEU A 53 6.66 -6.49 10.26
CA LEU A 53 5.38 -5.84 10.52
C LEU A 53 5.52 -4.35 10.82
N THR A 54 6.60 -3.94 11.49
CA THR A 54 6.88 -2.52 11.77
C THR A 54 7.18 -1.75 10.49
N THR A 55 8.00 -2.32 9.60
CA THR A 55 8.23 -1.76 8.26
C THR A 55 6.93 -1.69 7.46
N PHE A 56 6.12 -2.75 7.47
CA PHE A 56 4.84 -2.76 6.78
C PHE A 56 3.89 -1.67 7.30
N LEU A 57 3.81 -1.47 8.62
CA LEU A 57 3.00 -0.41 9.21
C LEU A 57 3.47 0.99 8.78
N GLY A 58 4.79 1.22 8.71
CA GLY A 58 5.36 2.46 8.19
C GLY A 58 4.98 2.71 6.73
N ASN A 59 5.00 1.66 5.90
CA ASN A 59 4.57 1.73 4.51
C ASN A 59 3.07 2.03 4.37
N ILE A 60 2.22 1.48 5.25
CA ILE A 60 0.78 1.77 5.26
C ILE A 60 0.51 3.22 5.69
N TYR A 61 1.26 3.74 6.67
CA TYR A 61 1.18 5.14 7.07
C TYR A 61 1.54 6.07 5.89
N GLU A 62 2.63 5.78 5.19
CA GLU A 62 3.02 6.52 3.99
C GLU A 62 1.96 6.42 2.89
N LEU A 63 1.40 5.23 2.65
CA LEU A 63 0.30 5.07 1.68
C LEU A 63 -0.90 5.94 2.07
N GLY A 64 -1.27 6.01 3.34
CA GLY A 64 -2.35 6.87 3.83
C GLY A 64 -2.09 8.36 3.55
N ASN A 65 -0.87 8.84 3.78
CA ASN A 65 -0.49 10.22 3.47
C ASN A 65 -0.62 10.52 1.98
N ARG A 66 -0.20 9.59 1.13
CA ARG A 66 -0.31 9.71 -0.32
C ARG A 66 -1.76 9.72 -0.78
N VAL A 67 -2.60 8.84 -0.23
CA VAL A 67 -4.04 8.83 -0.53
C VAL A 67 -4.68 10.16 -0.16
N SER A 68 -4.37 10.69 1.03
CA SER A 68 -4.87 11.99 1.47
C SER A 68 -4.50 13.10 0.49
N ARG A 69 -3.23 13.17 0.09
CA ARG A 69 -2.72 14.21 -0.82
C ARG A 69 -3.28 14.08 -2.25
N ASP A 70 -3.31 12.86 -2.80
CA ASP A 70 -3.51 12.67 -4.24
C ASP A 70 -4.99 12.40 -4.60
N PHE A 71 -5.85 12.11 -3.62
CA PHE A 71 -7.28 11.83 -3.85
C PHE A 71 -8.24 12.71 -3.06
N LEU A 72 -7.82 13.27 -1.91
CA LEU A 72 -8.72 13.99 -1.00
C LEU A 72 -8.49 15.51 -0.97
N VAL A 73 -7.43 16.02 -1.63
CA VAL A 73 -7.21 17.46 -1.78
C VAL A 73 -8.08 17.99 -2.94
N PRO A 74 -8.84 19.08 -2.76
CA PRO A 74 -9.58 19.70 -3.86
C PRO A 74 -8.62 20.11 -4.97
N LEU A 75 -8.85 19.64 -6.19
CA LEU A 75 -8.10 20.05 -7.39
C LEU A 75 -8.41 21.49 -7.84
N GLY A 76 -8.92 22.35 -6.94
CA GLY A 76 -9.31 23.71 -7.26
C GLY A 76 -9.36 24.63 -6.03
N ALA A 77 -8.49 25.64 -6.05
CA ALA A 77 -8.74 26.98 -5.53
C ALA A 77 -8.40 27.97 -6.66
#